data_AF-A0A6V0D6B5-F1
#
_entry.id   AF-A0A6V0D6B5-F1
#
_cell.length_a   1.000
_cell.length_b   1.000
_cell.length_c   1.000
_cell.angle_alpha   90.00
_cell.angle_beta   90.00
_cell.angle_gamma   90.00
#
_symmetry.space_group_name_H-M   'P 1'
#
loop_
_entity.id
_entity.type
_entity.pdbx_description
1 polymer ?
#
loop_
_entity_poly.entity_id
_entity_poly.type
_entity_poly.pdbx_seq_one_letter_code
_entity_poly.pdbx_strand_id
1 'polypeptide(L)'
;MNNITRCFASSGSLFTKRIQLLAGAHCGRAAVTSAIRFPSSSDLEDRQQHRRSFGSIAVSRRRDCSTGFSDLTSSLTSLKIGRDFSSNATAESNDNSNSFEQQLNNQVVSPTTPTMFTDSESGEQYGIILDTRKLPRLKPGVVRRRLDKCRTYVGREQSIRHSPWKLNRICQLASGLTLEEALTQLKFCDKKNADLVAKVLKRTSNLGDIRDGLQISQLEVAECFATRSMMLRRIKPMGRGRHGVMHHKFSHIRVVLREIDFPLRIYQQTSLNQKKKWMYHQQRAENDARAAMAKREELERLEKQQQAQLEERKKAASKQ
;
A
#
# COMPACT_ATOMS: atom_id res chain seq x y z
N MET A 1 -8.13 51.35 28.96
CA MET A 1 -9.11 52.37 28.49
C MET A 1 -9.58 51.96 27.10
N ASN A 2 -10.90 51.97 26.92
CA ASN A 2 -11.69 51.71 25.71
C ASN A 2 -12.06 50.24 25.41
N ASN A 3 -13.06 49.79 26.17
CA ASN A 3 -14.01 48.73 25.84
C ASN A 3 -15.03 49.23 24.80
N ILE A 4 -15.46 48.37 23.88
CA ILE A 4 -16.71 48.53 23.14
C ILE A 4 -17.56 47.28 23.34
N THR A 5 -18.60 47.44 24.15
CA THR A 5 -19.70 46.52 24.40
C THR A 5 -20.97 47.08 23.77
N ARG A 6 -21.69 46.27 22.98
CA ARG A 6 -23.15 46.31 22.75
C ARG A 6 -23.58 44.86 22.47
N CYS A 7 -24.35 44.15 23.30
CA CYS A 7 -25.75 44.32 23.77
C CYS A 7 -26.80 44.23 22.65
N PHE A 8 -27.63 43.18 22.74
CA PHE A 8 -29.07 42.97 22.43
C PHE A 8 -29.27 41.49 22.03
N ALA A 9 -29.79 40.56 22.85
CA ALA A 9 -31.19 40.39 23.32
C ALA A 9 -32.20 40.42 22.15
N SER A 10 -33.17 39.52 21.93
CA SER A 10 -33.79 38.43 22.70
C SER A 10 -34.93 37.82 21.85
N SER A 11 -35.12 36.49 21.87
CA SER A 11 -36.40 35.75 21.71
C SER A 11 -36.06 34.29 21.37
N GLY A 12 -36.35 33.23 22.12
CA GLY A 12 -37.40 33.00 23.11
C GLY A 12 -38.61 32.32 22.46
N SER A 13 -38.68 30.98 22.50
CA SER A 13 -39.87 30.12 22.37
C SER A 13 -39.40 28.67 22.12
N LEU A 14 -39.28 27.83 23.15
CA LEU A 14 -40.33 26.95 23.68
C LEU A 14 -40.84 25.93 22.64
N PHE A 15 -40.43 24.67 22.77
CA PHE A 15 -41.37 23.54 22.79
C PHE A 15 -40.66 22.26 23.27
N THR A 16 -40.80 22.01 24.57
CA THR A 16 -40.53 20.73 25.22
C THR A 16 -41.85 20.03 25.54
N LYS A 17 -41.78 18.70 25.56
CA LYS A 17 -42.75 17.68 26.03
C LYS A 17 -43.62 17.07 24.92
N ARG A 18 -43.45 15.77 24.70
CA ARG A 18 -44.39 14.77 25.24
C ARG A 18 -43.77 13.37 25.27
N ILE A 19 -43.76 12.81 26.47
CA ILE A 19 -43.55 11.41 26.81
C ILE A 19 -44.83 10.64 26.44
N GLN A 20 -44.69 9.46 25.84
CA GLN A 20 -45.59 8.33 26.11
C GLN A 20 -44.92 7.00 25.74
N LEU A 21 -44.68 6.20 26.78
CA LEU A 21 -44.51 4.75 26.73
C LEU A 21 -45.83 4.09 26.31
N LEU A 22 -45.77 3.04 25.49
CA LEU A 22 -46.68 1.90 25.56
C LEU A 22 -46.01 0.68 24.92
N ALA A 23 -46.07 -0.43 25.67
CA ALA A 23 -45.55 -1.74 25.35
C ALA A 23 -46.43 -2.49 24.34
N GLY A 24 -45.92 -3.63 23.84
CA GLY A 24 -46.78 -4.75 23.46
C GLY A 24 -46.56 -5.28 22.04
N ALA A 25 -46.10 -6.52 21.98
CA ALA A 25 -45.95 -7.39 20.83
C ALA A 25 -47.09 -7.34 19.78
N HIS A 26 -46.77 -7.57 18.52
CA HIS A 26 -47.20 -8.78 17.80
C HIS A 26 -46.54 -8.92 16.41
N CYS A 27 -46.27 -10.19 16.10
CA CYS A 27 -45.83 -10.81 14.86
C CYS A 27 -46.45 -10.28 13.55
N GLY A 28 -45.65 -10.22 12.49
CA GLY A 28 -46.13 -9.94 11.13
C GLY A 28 -45.04 -9.95 10.07
N ARG A 29 -44.60 -11.16 9.70
CA ARG A 29 -43.65 -11.42 8.62
C ARG A 29 -44.35 -11.17 7.27
N ALA A 30 -44.23 -9.96 6.71
CA ALA A 30 -44.71 -9.65 5.36
C ALA A 30 -43.55 -9.70 4.36
N ALA A 31 -43.49 -10.80 3.60
CA ALA A 31 -42.66 -10.91 2.42
C ALA A 31 -43.25 -10.02 1.32
N VAL A 32 -42.54 -8.97 0.92
CA VAL A 32 -42.85 -8.20 -0.29
C VAL A 32 -42.08 -8.84 -1.44
N THR A 33 -42.75 -9.75 -2.14
CA THR A 33 -42.35 -10.20 -3.47
C THR A 33 -42.73 -9.12 -4.49
N SER A 34 -41.77 -8.27 -4.85
CA SER A 34 -41.90 -7.45 -6.05
C SER A 34 -41.75 -8.36 -7.28
N ALA A 35 -42.87 -8.77 -7.86
CA ALA A 35 -42.93 -9.51 -9.11
C ALA A 35 -42.43 -8.60 -10.26
N ILE A 36 -41.25 -8.93 -10.79
CA ILE A 36 -40.75 -8.40 -12.06
C ILE A 36 -41.54 -9.10 -13.17
N ARG A 37 -42.37 -8.33 -13.89
CA ARG A 37 -43.14 -8.80 -15.04
C ARG A 37 -42.20 -8.90 -16.25
N PHE A 38 -41.86 -10.11 -16.68
CA PHE A 38 -41.17 -10.34 -17.95
C PHE A 38 -42.14 -10.09 -19.12
N PRO A 39 -41.74 -9.40 -20.19
CA PRO A 39 -42.58 -9.20 -21.37
C PRO A 39 -42.73 -10.51 -22.16
N SER A 40 -43.95 -10.78 -22.62
CA SER A 40 -44.32 -11.90 -23.49
C SER A 40 -43.86 -11.68 -24.94
N SER A 41 -43.72 -12.78 -25.67
CA SER A 41 -43.05 -12.93 -26.97
C SER A 41 -43.73 -12.28 -28.19
N SER A 42 -44.47 -11.18 -28.05
CA SER A 42 -45.22 -10.56 -29.14
C SER A 42 -44.83 -9.12 -29.51
N ASP A 43 -43.84 -8.51 -28.85
CA ASP A 43 -43.53 -7.08 -29.06
C ASP A 43 -42.14 -6.82 -29.70
N LEU A 44 -41.69 -7.70 -30.60
CA LEU A 44 -40.37 -7.60 -31.24
C LEU A 44 -40.38 -7.40 -32.76
N GLU A 45 -41.47 -6.84 -33.30
CA GLU A 45 -41.55 -6.45 -34.71
C GLU A 45 -41.76 -4.94 -34.83
N ASP A 46 -40.75 -4.13 -34.48
CA ASP A 46 -40.65 -2.74 -35.00
C ASP A 46 -39.31 -2.05 -34.74
N ARG A 47 -38.19 -2.73 -35.02
CA ARG A 47 -36.87 -2.07 -35.09
C ARG A 47 -35.96 -2.62 -36.18
N GLN A 48 -36.55 -3.04 -37.29
CA GLN A 48 -35.86 -3.59 -38.45
C GLN A 48 -35.66 -2.58 -39.60
N GLN A 49 -35.46 -1.29 -39.33
CA GLN A 49 -34.99 -0.34 -40.35
C GLN A 49 -34.05 0.70 -39.74
N HIS A 50 -32.80 0.31 -39.46
CA HIS A 50 -31.59 1.15 -39.57
C HIS A 50 -30.41 0.44 -38.90
N ARG A 51 -29.71 -0.42 -39.68
CA ARG A 51 -28.26 -0.68 -39.60
C ARG A 51 -27.88 -1.65 -40.72
N ARG A 52 -27.78 -1.11 -41.94
CA ARG A 52 -26.97 -1.72 -43.00
C ARG A 52 -25.58 -1.09 -42.98
N SER A 53 -24.60 -1.92 -43.32
CA SER A 53 -23.15 -1.69 -43.46
C SER A 53 -22.34 -1.68 -42.16
N PHE A 54 -21.72 -2.81 -41.83
CA PHE A 54 -20.28 -3.04 -41.97
C PHE A 54 -20.01 -4.56 -42.06
N GLY A 55 -19.13 -4.94 -42.99
CA GLY A 55 -18.97 -6.30 -43.50
C GLY A 55 -18.43 -7.34 -42.52
N SER A 56 -18.74 -8.59 -42.82
CA SER A 56 -18.24 -9.80 -42.17
C SER A 56 -16.82 -10.14 -42.68
N ILE A 57 -15.88 -10.33 -41.75
CA ILE A 57 -14.62 -11.03 -42.02
C ILE A 57 -14.84 -12.50 -41.66
N ALA A 58 -14.78 -13.37 -42.66
CA ALA A 58 -14.86 -14.81 -42.48
C ALA A 58 -13.54 -15.35 -41.91
N VAL A 59 -13.58 -16.00 -40.74
CA VAL A 59 -12.46 -16.79 -40.21
C VAL A 59 -12.71 -18.24 -40.59
N SER A 60 -12.09 -18.68 -41.69
CA SER A 60 -12.01 -20.08 -42.06
C SER A 60 -10.96 -20.80 -41.19
N ARG A 61 -11.40 -21.82 -40.45
CA ARG A 61 -10.54 -22.78 -39.74
C ARG A 61 -9.58 -23.44 -40.75
N ARG A 62 -8.27 -23.37 -40.52
CA ARG A 62 -7.29 -24.25 -41.18
C ARG A 62 -7.03 -25.45 -40.30
N ARG A 63 -7.02 -26.60 -40.97
CA ARG A 63 -6.78 -27.95 -40.45
C ARG A 63 -5.28 -28.13 -40.22
N ASP A 64 -4.96 -28.87 -39.17
CA ASP A 64 -3.61 -29.36 -38.91
C ASP A 64 -3.19 -30.34 -40.01
N CYS A 65 -1.99 -30.16 -40.54
CA CYS A 65 -1.32 -31.14 -41.38
C CYS A 65 0.05 -31.48 -40.79
N SER A 66 0.21 -32.78 -40.50
CA SER A 66 1.43 -33.48 -40.15
C SER A 66 2.29 -33.74 -41.40
N THR A 67 3.58 -33.51 -41.29
CA THR A 67 4.73 -34.18 -41.97
C THR A 67 5.96 -33.66 -41.19
N GLY A 68 6.87 -34.44 -40.63
CA GLY A 68 7.54 -35.62 -41.18
C GLY A 68 8.87 -35.17 -41.77
N PHE A 69 9.94 -35.11 -40.97
CA PHE A 69 11.31 -35.19 -41.48
C PHE A 69 12.24 -35.81 -40.44
N SER A 70 12.99 -36.78 -40.92
CA SER A 70 13.78 -37.79 -40.22
C SER A 70 15.25 -37.39 -40.09
N ASP A 71 15.90 -38.06 -39.14
CA ASP A 71 17.31 -38.47 -39.07
C ASP A 71 18.43 -37.42 -39.19
N LEU A 72 19.25 -37.34 -38.14
CA LEU A 72 20.62 -37.90 -38.16
C LEU A 72 21.29 -37.75 -36.78
N THR A 73 21.85 -38.85 -36.31
CA THR A 73 22.71 -38.99 -35.14
C THR A 73 24.18 -38.84 -35.54
N SER A 74 25.00 -38.25 -34.67
CA SER A 74 26.46 -38.48 -34.49
C SER A 74 26.98 -37.44 -33.47
N SER A 75 27.25 -37.82 -32.22
CA SER A 75 28.51 -38.35 -31.66
C SER A 75 29.60 -37.29 -31.40
N LEU A 76 29.83 -37.07 -30.09
CA LEU A 76 31.08 -36.73 -29.39
C LEU A 76 31.83 -35.43 -29.76
N THR A 77 32.09 -34.58 -28.75
CA THR A 77 33.44 -34.41 -28.19
C THR A 77 33.47 -33.48 -26.96
N SER A 78 34.27 -33.94 -25.99
CA SER A 78 34.86 -33.25 -24.84
C SER A 78 35.35 -31.83 -25.13
N LEU A 79 35.17 -30.89 -24.18
CA LEU A 79 36.22 -29.97 -23.75
C LEU A 79 35.91 -29.37 -22.36
N LYS A 80 36.80 -29.65 -21.41
CA LYS A 80 36.95 -28.98 -20.11
C LYS A 80 37.64 -27.64 -20.33
N ILE A 81 37.15 -26.56 -19.72
CA ILE A 81 37.94 -25.37 -19.37
C ILE A 81 37.55 -24.94 -17.94
N GLY A 82 38.56 -24.86 -17.06
CA GLY A 82 38.47 -24.43 -15.64
C GLY A 82 38.02 -22.97 -15.50
N ARG A 83 37.32 -22.63 -14.42
CA ARG A 83 37.87 -22.05 -13.17
C ARG A 83 38.85 -20.90 -13.42
N ASP A 84 38.47 -19.70 -12.98
CA ASP A 84 39.23 -18.92 -11.98
C ASP A 84 38.52 -17.58 -11.69
N PHE A 85 37.95 -17.44 -10.49
CA PHE A 85 37.97 -16.17 -9.75
C PHE A 85 38.05 -16.53 -8.27
N SER A 86 39.25 -16.36 -7.73
CA SER A 86 39.58 -16.62 -6.33
C SER A 86 39.14 -15.45 -5.44
N SER A 87 38.88 -15.88 -4.21
CA SER A 87 38.70 -15.15 -2.98
C SER A 87 39.72 -14.03 -2.72
N ASN A 88 39.23 -12.89 -2.24
CA ASN A 88 39.87 -12.13 -1.17
C ASN A 88 38.76 -11.46 -0.33
N ALA A 89 38.25 -12.19 0.65
CA ALA A 89 37.57 -11.63 1.79
C ALA A 89 38.18 -12.28 3.03
N THR A 90 38.94 -11.45 3.74
CA THR A 90 39.57 -11.73 5.03
C THR A 90 38.55 -12.22 6.03
N ALA A 91 38.87 -13.32 6.72
CA ALA A 91 38.10 -13.85 7.82
C ALA A 91 38.23 -12.90 9.03
N GLU A 92 37.22 -12.07 9.26
CA GLU A 92 36.97 -11.50 10.58
C GLU A 92 35.94 -12.40 11.27
N SER A 93 36.42 -13.06 12.32
CA SER A 93 35.61 -13.83 13.25
C SER A 93 34.61 -12.93 13.97
N ASN A 94 33.33 -13.16 13.72
CA ASN A 94 32.29 -12.84 14.70
C ASN A 94 31.35 -14.04 14.79
N ASP A 95 31.66 -14.87 15.78
CA ASP A 95 30.82 -15.96 16.24
C ASP A 95 29.50 -15.42 16.83
N ASN A 96 28.44 -16.21 16.64
CA ASN A 96 27.10 -16.09 17.23
C ASN A 96 26.07 -15.16 16.56
N SER A 97 25.64 -15.51 15.35
CA SER A 97 24.28 -15.16 14.88
C SER A 97 23.54 -16.25 14.10
N ASN A 98 24.08 -17.47 14.00
CA ASN A 98 23.50 -18.53 13.16
C ASN A 98 22.74 -19.62 13.91
N SER A 99 22.57 -19.54 15.23
CA SER A 99 21.74 -20.51 15.97
C SER A 99 20.24 -20.28 15.79
N PHE A 100 19.80 -19.03 15.51
CA PHE A 100 18.37 -18.72 15.32
C PHE A 100 17.89 -18.92 13.88
N GLU A 101 18.73 -18.59 12.88
CA GLU A 101 18.42 -18.86 11.46
C GLU A 101 18.47 -20.36 11.12
N GLN A 102 19.34 -21.14 11.77
CA GLN A 102 19.38 -22.59 11.58
C GLN A 102 18.21 -23.32 12.27
N GLN A 103 17.69 -22.79 13.39
CA GLN A 103 16.50 -23.34 14.05
C GLN A 103 15.22 -23.11 13.24
N LEU A 104 15.08 -21.96 12.57
CA LEU A 104 13.93 -21.68 11.70
C LEU A 104 14.00 -22.38 10.33
N ASN A 105 15.19 -22.73 9.85
CA ASN A 105 15.35 -23.47 8.60
C ASN A 105 15.13 -24.99 8.74
N ASN A 106 15.18 -25.55 9.95
CA ASN A 106 14.92 -26.97 10.19
C ASN A 106 13.43 -27.33 10.44
N GLN A 107 12.51 -26.36 10.33
CA GLN A 107 11.06 -26.62 10.39
C GLN A 107 10.23 -25.93 9.29
N VAL A 108 10.84 -25.61 8.15
CA VAL A 108 10.06 -25.23 6.95
C VAL A 108 10.42 -26.14 5.80
N VAL A 109 9.86 -27.34 5.86
CA VAL A 109 9.89 -28.27 4.75
C VAL A 109 9.09 -27.68 3.59
N SER A 110 9.57 -27.93 2.37
CA SER A 110 9.05 -27.42 1.10
C SER A 110 7.50 -27.50 0.99
N PRO A 111 6.85 -26.69 0.12
CA PRO A 111 5.39 -26.78 -0.10
C PRO A 111 4.89 -28.15 -0.57
N THR A 112 5.80 -29.09 -0.86
CA THR A 112 5.50 -30.47 -1.28
C THR A 112 5.62 -31.46 -0.12
N THR A 113 6.21 -31.09 1.01
CA THR A 113 6.39 -32.01 2.15
C THR A 113 5.40 -31.62 3.26
N PRO A 114 4.41 -32.48 3.58
CA PRO A 114 3.43 -32.17 4.61
C PRO A 114 4.10 -31.97 5.97
N THR A 115 3.62 -30.99 6.74
CA THR A 115 3.91 -30.95 8.19
C THR A 115 3.24 -32.17 8.80
N MET A 116 4.05 -33.14 9.24
CA MET A 116 3.57 -34.36 9.88
C MET A 116 3.35 -34.09 11.36
N PHE A 117 2.13 -34.28 11.83
CA PHE A 117 1.77 -34.39 13.24
C PHE A 117 1.78 -35.88 13.60
N THR A 118 2.45 -36.23 14.69
CA THR A 118 2.43 -37.59 15.23
C THR A 118 1.45 -37.64 16.39
N ASP A 119 0.44 -38.52 16.30
CA ASP A 119 -0.47 -38.75 17.40
C ASP A 119 0.26 -39.56 18.50
N SER A 120 0.32 -39.00 19.71
CA SER A 120 1.08 -39.59 20.82
C SER A 120 0.53 -40.93 21.32
N GLU A 121 -0.73 -41.24 21.02
CA GLU A 121 -1.42 -42.44 21.48
C GLU A 121 -1.44 -43.57 20.45
N SER A 122 -1.48 -43.26 19.14
CA SER A 122 -1.57 -44.25 18.05
C SER A 122 -0.27 -44.42 17.27
N GLY A 123 0.68 -43.48 17.38
CA GLY A 123 1.92 -43.47 16.59
C GLY A 123 1.69 -43.17 15.10
N GLU A 124 0.45 -42.88 14.69
CA GLU A 124 0.10 -42.57 13.32
C GLU A 124 0.54 -41.15 12.95
N GLN A 125 1.06 -41.00 11.73
CA GLN A 125 1.56 -39.72 11.23
C GLN A 125 0.50 -39.06 10.33
N TYR A 126 -0.06 -37.96 10.79
CA TYR A 126 -1.04 -37.16 10.07
C TYR A 126 -0.36 -35.95 9.40
N GLY A 127 -0.32 -35.94 8.07
CA GLY A 127 0.19 -34.81 7.30
C GLY A 127 -0.94 -33.83 6.94
N ILE A 128 -0.87 -32.58 7.38
CA ILE A 128 -1.76 -31.53 6.87
C ILE A 128 -1.07 -30.80 5.72
N ILE A 129 -1.52 -31.02 4.48
CA ILE A 129 -1.15 -30.17 3.35
C ILE A 129 -2.08 -28.95 3.33
N LEU A 130 -1.68 -27.87 3.98
CA LEU A 130 -2.37 -26.58 3.81
C LEU A 130 -2.01 -26.02 2.42
N ASP A 131 -2.81 -26.37 1.41
CA ASP A 131 -2.69 -25.77 0.07
C ASP A 131 -3.14 -24.31 0.15
N THR A 132 -2.18 -23.43 0.43
CA THR A 132 -2.41 -22.00 0.68
C THR A 132 -3.15 -21.28 -0.46
N ARG A 133 -3.14 -21.87 -1.67
CA ARG A 133 -3.89 -21.39 -2.84
C ARG A 133 -5.41 -21.56 -2.72
N LYS A 134 -5.87 -22.50 -1.88
CA LYS A 134 -7.30 -22.83 -1.70
C LYS A 134 -7.95 -22.09 -0.53
N LEU A 135 -7.20 -21.29 0.24
CA LEU A 135 -7.77 -20.48 1.32
C LEU A 135 -8.73 -19.42 0.76
N PRO A 136 -9.94 -19.26 1.33
CA PRO A 136 -10.88 -18.24 0.89
C PRO A 136 -10.28 -16.85 1.11
N ARG A 137 -10.48 -15.94 0.15
CA ARG A 137 -10.08 -14.54 0.32
C ARG A 137 -11.02 -13.84 1.29
N LEU A 138 -10.51 -12.85 2.04
CA LEU A 138 -11.36 -11.99 2.85
C LEU A 138 -12.37 -11.27 1.95
N LYS A 139 -13.61 -11.17 2.44
CA LYS A 139 -14.65 -10.37 1.77
C LYS A 139 -14.16 -8.92 1.63
N PRO A 140 -14.33 -8.25 0.47
CA PRO A 140 -13.87 -6.88 0.26
C PRO A 140 -14.35 -5.89 1.34
N GLY A 141 -15.57 -6.08 1.87
CA GLY A 141 -16.11 -5.26 2.95
C GLY A 141 -15.40 -5.42 4.31
N VAL A 142 -14.72 -6.55 4.56
CA VAL A 142 -13.86 -6.72 5.75
C VAL A 142 -12.54 -5.97 5.54
N VAL A 143 -11.93 -6.12 4.37
CA VAL A 143 -10.69 -5.44 4.00
C VAL A 143 -10.85 -3.92 4.11
N ARG A 144 -11.90 -3.37 3.49
CA ARG A 144 -12.17 -1.93 3.51
C ARG A 144 -12.34 -1.39 4.93
N ARG A 145 -13.15 -2.05 5.76
CA ARG A 145 -13.34 -1.66 7.17
C ARG A 145 -12.06 -1.68 8.00
N ARG A 146 -11.12 -2.57 7.71
CA ARG A 146 -9.80 -2.57 8.37
C ARG A 146 -8.95 -1.39 7.89
N LEU A 147 -8.88 -1.18 6.57
CA LEU A 147 -8.13 -0.07 5.98
C LEU A 147 -8.66 1.31 6.40
N ASP A 148 -9.98 1.46 6.58
CA ASP A 148 -10.60 2.70 7.04
C ASP A 148 -10.25 3.02 8.52
N LYS A 149 -9.84 2.03 9.31
CA LYS A 149 -9.38 2.23 10.70
C LYS A 149 -7.92 2.64 10.79
N CYS A 150 -7.12 2.31 9.78
CA CYS A 150 -5.70 2.67 9.74
C CYS A 150 -5.55 4.19 9.66
N ARG A 151 -4.58 4.74 10.40
CA ARG A 151 -4.28 6.17 10.35
C ARG A 151 -3.76 6.55 8.96
N THR A 152 -4.14 7.72 8.46
CA THR A 152 -3.73 8.22 7.14
C THR A 152 -3.20 9.65 7.21
N TYR A 153 -2.16 9.92 6.41
CA TYR A 153 -1.50 11.21 6.33
C TYR A 153 -1.42 11.67 4.88
N VAL A 154 -1.79 12.92 4.63
CA VAL A 154 -1.82 13.48 3.28
C VAL A 154 -0.70 14.48 3.10
N GLY A 155 0.17 14.22 2.12
CA GLY A 155 1.20 15.13 1.64
C GLY A 155 0.82 15.74 0.30
N ARG A 156 1.18 17.01 0.08
CA ARG A 156 0.95 17.71 -1.19
C ARG A 156 2.14 18.59 -1.52
N GLU A 157 2.47 18.63 -2.80
CA GLU A 157 3.43 19.59 -3.35
C GLU A 157 2.78 20.30 -4.54
N GLN A 158 2.78 21.63 -4.49
CA GLN A 158 2.07 22.45 -5.45
C GLN A 158 3.02 23.15 -6.43
N SER A 159 2.46 23.60 -7.55
CA SER A 159 3.12 24.43 -8.57
C SER A 159 4.45 23.91 -9.11
N ILE A 160 4.56 22.59 -9.32
CA ILE A 160 5.77 21.98 -9.85
C ILE A 160 5.85 22.23 -11.35
N ARG A 161 6.98 22.80 -11.81
CA ARG A 161 7.22 23.06 -13.23
C ARG A 161 7.60 21.78 -13.98
N HIS A 162 6.63 20.90 -14.21
CA HIS A 162 6.84 19.67 -14.95
C HIS A 162 5.57 19.14 -15.62
N SER A 163 5.73 18.19 -16.55
CA SER A 163 4.60 17.49 -17.15
C SER A 163 3.99 16.49 -16.15
N PRO A 164 2.67 16.51 -15.90
CA PRO A 164 2.03 15.63 -14.94
C PRO A 164 2.20 14.15 -15.29
N TRP A 165 2.14 13.77 -16.57
CA TRP A 165 2.28 12.37 -16.99
C TRP A 165 3.67 11.77 -16.68
N LYS A 166 4.73 12.56 -16.91
CA LYS A 166 6.11 12.12 -16.60
C LYS A 166 6.33 12.02 -15.08
N LEU A 167 5.74 12.94 -14.33
CA LEU A 167 5.79 12.92 -12.86
C LEU A 167 4.98 11.74 -12.29
N ASN A 168 3.83 11.44 -12.89
CA ASN A 168 2.96 10.36 -12.48
C ASN A 168 3.64 8.98 -12.64
N ARG A 169 4.50 8.82 -13.64
CA ARG A 169 5.30 7.59 -13.80
C ARG A 169 6.23 7.34 -12.61
N ILE A 170 6.79 8.40 -12.02
CA ILE A 170 7.61 8.32 -10.80
C ILE A 170 6.72 8.00 -9.60
N CYS A 171 5.53 8.62 -9.52
CA CYS A 171 4.57 8.36 -8.45
C CYS A 171 4.08 6.91 -8.44
N GLN A 172 3.83 6.35 -9.63
CA GLN A 172 3.44 4.95 -9.83
C GLN A 172 4.51 3.97 -9.36
N LEU A 173 5.81 4.31 -9.50
CA LEU A 173 6.91 3.49 -8.99
C LEU A 173 6.86 3.36 -7.46
N ALA A 174 6.48 4.42 -6.76
CA ALA A 174 6.43 4.45 -5.30
C ALA A 174 5.11 3.90 -4.72
N SER A 175 4.03 3.92 -5.51
CA SER A 175 2.68 3.55 -5.05
C SER A 175 2.58 2.06 -4.71
N GLY A 176 1.99 1.74 -3.55
CA GLY A 176 1.75 0.36 -3.11
C GLY A 176 2.95 -0.34 -2.48
N LEU A 177 4.09 0.34 -2.36
CA LEU A 177 5.27 -0.15 -1.64
C LEU A 177 5.22 0.27 -0.16
N THR A 178 6.01 -0.42 0.67
CA THR A 178 6.35 0.10 2.00
C THR A 178 7.13 1.40 1.87
N LEU A 179 7.04 2.30 2.86
CA LEU A 179 7.67 3.61 2.77
C LEU A 179 9.20 3.51 2.63
N GLU A 180 9.84 2.56 3.32
CA GLU A 180 11.28 2.31 3.23
C GLU A 180 11.71 1.86 1.83
N GLU A 181 10.97 0.91 1.25
CA GLU A 181 11.21 0.44 -0.12
C GLU A 181 11.02 1.57 -1.12
N ALA A 182 9.93 2.34 -1.00
CA ALA A 182 9.65 3.48 -1.87
C ALA A 182 10.78 4.54 -1.82
N LEU A 183 11.25 4.89 -0.62
CA LEU A 183 12.36 5.82 -0.47
C LEU A 183 13.66 5.29 -1.08
N THR A 184 13.90 3.98 -0.97
CA THR A 184 15.08 3.34 -1.57
C THR A 184 15.00 3.33 -3.09
N GLN A 185 13.84 2.98 -3.67
CA GLN A 185 13.61 3.01 -5.12
C GLN A 185 13.76 4.42 -5.69
N LEU A 186 13.26 5.44 -4.99
CA LEU A 186 13.37 6.83 -5.45
C LEU A 186 14.79 7.39 -5.37
N LYS A 187 15.61 6.94 -4.40
CA LYS A 187 17.02 7.35 -4.29
C LYS A 187 17.85 6.95 -5.52
N PHE A 188 17.57 5.78 -6.10
CA PHE A 188 18.30 5.26 -7.26
C PHE A 188 17.59 5.52 -8.60
N CYS A 189 16.55 6.37 -8.60
CA CYS A 189 15.80 6.68 -9.81
C CYS A 189 16.40 7.89 -10.54
N ASP A 190 16.98 7.68 -11.72
CA ASP A 190 17.61 8.73 -12.55
C ASP A 190 16.65 9.81 -13.10
N LYS A 191 15.36 9.74 -12.76
CA LYS A 191 14.37 10.72 -13.25
C LYS A 191 14.47 12.01 -12.44
N LYS A 192 14.61 13.14 -13.14
CA LYS A 192 14.78 14.50 -12.58
C LYS A 192 13.96 14.85 -11.32
N ASN A 193 12.72 14.40 -11.23
CA ASN A 193 11.81 14.75 -10.12
C ASN A 193 11.67 13.64 -9.07
N ALA A 194 12.51 12.61 -9.08
CA ALA A 194 12.48 11.54 -8.08
C ALA A 194 12.79 12.08 -6.67
N ASP A 195 13.81 12.94 -6.55
CA ASP A 195 14.16 13.60 -5.29
C ASP A 195 13.02 14.43 -4.71
N LEU A 196 12.24 15.09 -5.59
CA LEU A 196 11.10 15.88 -5.19
C LEU A 196 10.01 14.98 -4.58
N VAL A 197 9.68 13.85 -5.23
CA VAL A 197 8.72 12.88 -4.68
C VAL A 197 9.23 12.31 -3.34
N ALA A 198 10.52 11.99 -3.24
CA ALA A 198 11.14 11.51 -2.01
C ALA A 198 11.05 12.54 -0.87
N LYS A 199 11.25 13.83 -1.17
CA LYS A 199 11.08 14.92 -0.19
C LYS A 199 9.65 14.98 0.33
N VAL A 200 8.64 14.86 -0.54
CA VAL A 200 7.22 14.86 -0.15
C VAL A 200 6.89 13.66 0.74
N LEU A 201 7.40 12.48 0.39
CA LEU A 201 7.23 11.27 1.20
C LEU A 201 7.85 11.43 2.60
N LYS A 202 9.09 11.91 2.69
CA LYS A 202 9.76 12.19 3.97
C LYS A 202 8.99 13.21 4.81
N ARG A 203 8.56 14.33 4.20
CA ARG A 203 7.75 15.35 4.89
C ARG A 203 6.44 14.77 5.43
N THR A 204 5.80 13.89 4.67
CA THR A 204 4.54 13.25 5.08
C THR A 204 4.78 12.21 6.18
N SER A 205 5.90 11.49 6.13
CA SER A 205 6.34 10.57 7.20
C SER A 205 6.53 11.31 8.52
N ASN A 206 7.20 12.46 8.49
CA ASN A 206 7.43 13.28 9.68
C ASN A 206 6.11 13.77 10.29
N LEU A 207 5.07 13.98 9.48
CA LEU A 207 3.74 14.33 10.00
C LEU A 207 3.12 13.17 10.80
N GLY A 208 3.33 11.92 10.36
CA GLY A 208 2.89 10.73 11.09
C GLY A 208 3.67 10.51 12.38
N ASP A 209 4.98 10.74 12.35
CA ASP A 209 5.82 10.65 13.55
C ASP A 209 5.43 11.71 14.60
N ILE A 210 5.29 12.98 14.19
CA ILE A 210 4.95 14.06 15.12
C ILE A 210 3.55 13.88 15.75
N ARG A 211 2.57 13.40 14.98
CA ARG A 211 1.18 13.29 15.47
C ARG A 211 0.92 12.04 16.29
N ASP A 212 1.44 10.92 15.81
CA ASP A 212 1.03 9.59 16.26
C ASP A 212 2.23 8.73 16.68
N GLY A 213 3.44 9.24 16.54
CA GLY A 213 4.67 8.57 16.90
C GLY A 213 5.04 7.39 16.02
N LEU A 214 4.45 7.31 14.82
CA LEU A 214 4.64 6.20 13.88
C LEU A 214 6.04 6.21 13.27
N GLN A 215 6.60 5.01 13.13
CA GLN A 215 7.90 4.80 12.49
C GLN A 215 7.76 4.61 10.97
N ILE A 216 8.86 4.80 10.24
CA ILE A 216 8.90 4.70 8.77
C ILE A 216 8.50 3.28 8.32
N SER A 217 8.93 2.24 9.06
CA SER A 217 8.64 0.83 8.78
C SER A 217 7.16 0.45 8.98
N GLN A 218 6.39 1.27 9.68
CA GLN A 218 4.94 1.06 9.90
C GLN A 218 4.06 1.71 8.83
N LEU A 219 4.66 2.47 7.91
CA LEU A 219 3.92 3.24 6.90
C LEU A 219 4.06 2.61 5.51
N GLU A 220 2.95 2.62 4.77
CA GLU A 220 2.90 2.29 3.34
C GLU A 220 2.39 3.46 2.50
N VAL A 221 2.79 3.48 1.23
CA VAL A 221 2.30 4.46 0.26
C VAL A 221 0.97 3.96 -0.31
N ALA A 222 -0.14 4.38 0.29
CA ALA A 222 -1.47 3.97 -0.15
C ALA A 222 -1.84 4.57 -1.51
N GLU A 223 -1.58 5.87 -1.70
CA GLU A 223 -1.83 6.56 -2.96
C GLU A 223 -0.70 7.52 -3.27
N CYS A 224 -0.21 7.53 -4.50
CA CYS A 224 0.74 8.52 -4.98
C CYS A 224 0.44 8.84 -6.44
N PHE A 225 0.02 10.07 -6.72
CA PHE A 225 -0.30 10.48 -8.08
C PHE A 225 -0.03 11.96 -8.33
N ALA A 226 0.22 12.28 -9.60
CA ALA A 226 0.43 13.65 -10.06
C ALA A 226 -0.73 14.12 -10.93
N THR A 227 -1.28 15.29 -10.60
CA THR A 227 -2.36 15.94 -11.36
C THR A 227 -1.86 17.17 -12.11
N ARG A 228 -2.65 17.61 -13.09
CA ARG A 228 -2.43 18.88 -13.79
C ARG A 228 -2.71 20.05 -12.85
N SER A 229 -1.85 21.08 -12.93
CA SER A 229 -2.07 22.40 -12.33
C SER A 229 -2.45 23.42 -13.42
N MET A 230 -2.26 24.72 -13.14
CA MET A 230 -2.35 25.78 -14.13
C MET A 230 -1.42 25.50 -15.33
N MET A 231 -1.91 25.73 -16.54
CA MET A 231 -1.10 25.62 -17.74
C MET A 231 -1.12 26.95 -18.46
N LEU A 232 0.06 27.53 -18.64
CA LEU A 232 0.18 28.80 -19.36
C LEU A 232 0.14 28.51 -20.86
N ARG A 233 -0.72 29.21 -21.59
CA ARG A 233 -0.81 29.13 -23.06
C ARG A 233 0.24 30.07 -23.67
N ARG A 234 0.92 29.62 -24.72
CA ARG A 234 1.86 30.39 -25.53
C ARG A 234 1.58 30.12 -27.00
N ILE A 235 1.88 31.09 -27.86
CA ILE A 235 1.75 30.91 -29.31
C ILE A 235 2.94 30.09 -29.79
N LYS A 236 2.68 29.06 -30.59
CA LYS A 236 3.71 28.29 -31.30
C LYS A 236 3.67 28.70 -32.78
N PRO A 237 4.63 29.50 -33.28
CA PRO A 237 4.66 29.83 -34.70
C PRO A 237 4.86 28.55 -35.53
N MET A 238 4.16 28.47 -36.65
CA MET A 238 4.30 27.40 -37.65
C MET A 238 4.55 28.04 -39.02
N GLY A 239 4.93 27.22 -40.02
CA GLY A 239 5.12 27.70 -41.38
C GLY A 239 3.83 28.23 -42.01
N ARG A 240 3.97 29.04 -43.07
CA ARG A 240 2.87 29.56 -43.91
C ARG A 240 1.83 30.38 -43.12
N GLY A 241 2.28 31.21 -42.16
CA GLY A 241 1.41 32.07 -41.37
C GLY A 241 0.48 31.36 -40.36
N ARG A 242 0.65 30.04 -40.16
CA ARG A 242 -0.14 29.26 -39.18
C ARG A 242 0.41 29.40 -37.77
N HIS A 243 -0.44 29.24 -36.76
CA HIS A 243 0.01 29.16 -35.37
C HIS A 243 -0.68 28.02 -34.61
N GLY A 244 0.08 27.34 -33.76
CA GLY A 244 -0.42 26.41 -32.75
C GLY A 244 -0.44 27.02 -31.35
N VAL A 245 -0.93 26.26 -30.38
CA VAL A 245 -0.86 26.61 -28.95
C VAL A 245 0.17 25.71 -28.26
N MET A 246 1.18 26.29 -27.65
CA MET A 246 2.12 25.60 -26.76
C MET A 246 1.66 25.77 -25.31
N HIS A 247 1.73 24.70 -24.53
CA HIS A 247 1.40 24.73 -23.10
C HIS A 247 2.65 24.60 -22.24
N HIS A 248 2.84 25.59 -21.40
CA HIS A 248 3.80 25.63 -20.32
C HIS A 248 3.17 24.95 -19.10
N LYS A 249 3.49 23.66 -18.92
CA LYS A 249 2.82 22.75 -17.99
C LYS A 249 3.32 22.94 -16.56
N PHE A 250 2.38 22.99 -15.61
CA PHE A 250 2.64 22.78 -14.19
C PHE A 250 1.82 21.59 -13.69
N SER A 251 2.26 21.01 -12.57
CA SER A 251 1.64 19.84 -11.94
C SER A 251 1.63 19.96 -10.41
N HIS A 252 0.76 19.19 -9.78
CA HIS A 252 0.73 18.99 -8.34
C HIS A 252 0.90 17.51 -8.03
N ILE A 253 1.53 17.19 -6.90
CA ILE A 253 1.63 15.82 -6.40
C ILE A 253 0.76 15.71 -5.16
N ARG A 254 0.01 14.62 -5.07
CA ARG A 254 -0.71 14.21 -3.87
C ARG A 254 -0.22 12.82 -3.46
N VAL A 255 0.15 12.71 -2.20
CA VAL A 255 0.59 11.47 -1.57
C VAL A 255 -0.29 11.20 -0.37
N VAL A 256 -0.69 9.95 -0.19
CA VAL A 256 -1.38 9.47 1.01
C VAL A 256 -0.55 8.32 1.59
N LEU A 257 -0.01 8.54 2.78
CA LEU A 257 0.59 7.50 3.59
C LEU A 257 -0.46 6.89 4.50
N ARG A 258 -0.37 5.58 4.71
CA ARG A 258 -1.27 4.83 5.59
C ARG A 258 -0.45 3.93 6.49
N GLU A 259 -0.94 3.74 7.72
CA GLU A 259 -0.44 2.71 8.62
C GLU A 259 -0.68 1.29 8.04
N ILE A 260 0.30 0.42 8.15
CA ILE A 260 0.22 -0.95 7.64
C ILE A 260 -0.54 -1.83 8.63
N ASP A 261 -1.65 -2.43 8.19
CA ASP A 261 -2.25 -3.58 8.88
C ASP A 261 -1.50 -4.86 8.48
N PHE A 262 -0.44 -5.20 9.23
CA PHE A 262 0.42 -6.36 8.96
C PHE A 262 -0.38 -7.69 8.91
N PRO A 263 -1.28 -7.99 9.87
CA PRO A 263 -2.12 -9.19 9.77
C PRO A 263 -2.94 -9.26 8.49
N LEU A 264 -3.52 -8.14 8.06
CA LEU A 264 -4.26 -8.09 6.80
C LEU A 264 -3.34 -8.33 5.59
N ARG A 265 -2.16 -7.72 5.55
CA ARG A 265 -1.18 -7.91 4.47
C ARG A 265 -0.70 -9.36 4.40
N ILE A 266 -0.35 -9.98 5.53
CA ILE A 266 0.08 -11.38 5.60
C ILE A 266 -1.04 -12.30 5.10
N TYR A 267 -2.28 -12.07 5.52
CA TYR A 267 -3.42 -12.86 5.10
C TYR A 267 -3.68 -12.78 3.58
N GLN A 268 -3.51 -11.59 2.98
CA GLN A 268 -3.78 -11.37 1.56
C GLN A 268 -2.80 -12.11 0.64
N GLN A 269 -1.59 -12.42 1.10
CA GLN A 269 -0.59 -13.05 0.25
C GLN A 269 -0.85 -14.52 0.00
N THR A 270 -0.63 -14.95 -1.25
CA THR A 270 -0.77 -16.35 -1.66
C THR A 270 0.49 -17.14 -1.36
N SER A 271 1.63 -16.59 -1.74
CA SER A 271 2.92 -17.28 -1.65
C SER A 271 3.47 -17.24 -0.24
N LEU A 272 4.04 -18.36 0.21
CA LEU A 272 4.75 -18.45 1.49
C LEU A 272 5.92 -17.46 1.56
N ASN A 273 6.62 -17.22 0.44
CA ASN A 273 7.74 -16.27 0.39
C ASN A 273 7.25 -14.84 0.63
N GLN A 274 6.09 -14.48 0.09
CA GLN A 274 5.47 -13.19 0.34
C GLN A 274 5.01 -13.08 1.81
N LYS A 275 4.41 -14.14 2.38
CA LYS A 275 4.06 -14.15 3.81
C LYS A 275 5.28 -13.97 4.70
N LYS A 276 6.36 -14.74 4.48
CA LYS A 276 7.64 -14.60 5.19
C LYS A 276 8.19 -13.17 5.07
N LYS A 277 8.14 -12.57 3.88
CA LYS A 277 8.53 -11.17 3.68
C LYS A 277 7.73 -10.21 4.57
N TRP A 278 6.41 -10.34 4.63
CA TRP A 278 5.58 -9.47 5.48
C TRP A 278 5.76 -9.74 6.97
N MET A 279 6.00 -10.99 7.38
CA MET A 279 6.38 -11.31 8.76
C MET A 279 7.68 -10.62 9.15
N TYR A 280 8.68 -10.59 8.26
CA TYR A 280 9.92 -9.85 8.48
C TYR A 280 9.69 -8.34 8.62
N HIS A 281 8.86 -7.74 7.77
CA HIS A 281 8.50 -6.33 7.92
C HIS A 281 7.77 -6.04 9.25
N GLN A 282 6.90 -6.95 9.70
CA GLN A 282 6.23 -6.84 11.00
C GLN A 282 7.25 -6.86 12.14
N GLN A 283 8.17 -7.82 12.16
CA GLN A 283 9.23 -7.91 13.18
C GLN A 283 10.12 -6.67 13.19
N ARG A 284 10.50 -6.17 12.01
CA ARG A 284 11.26 -4.93 11.88
C ARG A 284 10.50 -3.74 12.46
N ALA A 285 9.23 -3.58 12.11
CA ALA A 285 8.39 -2.50 12.62
C ALA A 285 8.20 -2.57 14.14
N GLU A 286 8.07 -3.77 14.71
CA GLU A 286 8.01 -3.98 16.16
C GLU A 286 9.34 -3.60 16.84
N ASN A 287 10.48 -4.01 16.27
CA ASN A 287 11.80 -3.67 16.79
C ASN A 287 12.08 -2.16 16.71
N ASP A 288 11.75 -1.51 15.59
CA ASP A 288 11.90 -0.07 15.41
C ASP A 288 11.01 0.70 16.39
N ALA A 289 9.77 0.25 16.61
CA ALA A 289 8.86 0.85 17.57
C ALA A 289 9.39 0.72 19.00
N ARG A 290 9.90 -0.46 19.39
CA ARG A 290 10.54 -0.66 20.71
C ARG A 290 11.76 0.24 20.88
N ALA A 291 12.62 0.33 19.87
CA ALA A 291 13.78 1.21 19.89
C ALA A 291 13.39 2.69 19.97
N ALA A 292 12.32 3.11 19.29
CA ALA A 292 11.80 4.47 19.37
C ALA A 292 11.21 4.80 20.77
N MET A 293 10.50 3.85 21.39
CA MET A 293 9.98 4.02 22.76
C MET A 293 11.12 4.16 23.77
N ALA A 294 12.14 3.29 23.70
CA ALA A 294 13.31 3.38 24.57
C ALA A 294 14.04 4.73 24.45
N LYS A 295 14.18 5.26 23.22
CA LYS A 295 14.76 6.59 22.97
C LYS A 295 13.91 7.72 23.59
N ARG A 296 12.59 7.63 23.50
CA ARG A 296 11.69 8.62 24.11
C ARG A 296 11.81 8.63 25.64
N GLU A 297 11.86 7.45 26.26
CA GLU A 297 12.07 7.33 27.72
C GLU A 297 13.44 7.88 28.14
N GLU A 298 14.49 7.61 27.37
CA GLU A 298 15.83 8.16 27.60
C GLU A 298 15.84 9.69 27.52
N LEU A 299 15.23 10.27 26.48
CA LEU A 299 15.10 11.71 26.33
C LEU A 299 14.35 12.34 27.51
N GLU A 300 13.24 11.73 27.95
CA GLU A 300 12.46 12.22 29.08
C GLU A 300 13.28 12.20 30.39
N ARG A 301 14.10 11.17 30.61
CA ARG A 301 15.00 11.09 31.77
C ARG A 301 16.05 12.21 31.74
N LEU A 302 16.64 12.48 30.58
CA LEU A 302 17.62 13.55 30.40
C LEU A 302 17.00 14.93 30.59
N GLU A 303 15.80 15.17 30.06
CA GLU A 303 15.06 16.43 30.25
C GLU A 303 14.76 16.69 31.73
N LYS A 304 14.33 15.65 32.47
CA LYS A 304 14.11 15.74 33.93
C LYS A 304 15.40 16.08 34.69
N GLN A 305 16.52 15.45 34.34
CA GLN A 305 17.83 15.77 34.94
C GLN A 305 18.24 17.23 34.65
N GLN A 306 18.07 17.69 33.42
CA GLN A 306 18.36 19.08 33.04
C GLN A 306 17.48 20.07 33.80
N GLN A 307 16.18 19.80 33.94
CA GLN A 307 15.26 20.63 34.70
C GLN A 307 15.66 20.71 36.18
N ALA A 308 15.98 19.58 36.81
CA ALA A 308 16.44 19.54 38.20
C ALA A 308 17.73 20.37 38.40
N GLN A 309 18.73 20.21 37.52
CA GLN A 309 19.95 21.02 37.54
C GLN A 309 19.67 22.52 37.37
N LEU A 310 18.75 22.89 36.46
CA LEU A 310 18.36 24.29 36.26
C LEU A 310 17.66 24.86 37.51
N GLU A 311 16.82 24.08 38.18
CA GLU A 311 16.19 24.47 39.43
C GLU A 311 17.18 24.64 40.58
N GLU A 312 18.13 23.72 40.72
CA GLU A 312 19.22 23.83 41.71
C GLU A 312 20.07 25.09 41.47
N ARG A 313 20.44 25.37 40.21
CA ARG A 313 21.16 26.59 39.83
C ARG A 313 20.37 27.86 40.14
N LYS A 314 19.06 27.87 39.85
CA LYS A 314 18.17 28.99 40.20
C LYS A 314 18.11 29.21 41.72
N LYS A 315 17.98 28.14 42.51
CA LYS A 315 17.98 28.19 43.98
C LYS A 315 19.31 28.68 44.56
N ALA A 316 20.43 28.30 43.95
CA ALA A 316 21.75 28.78 44.35
C ALA A 316 21.92 30.28 44.06
N ALA A 317 21.48 30.74 42.88
CA ALA A 317 21.53 32.15 42.50
C ALA A 317 20.65 33.04 43.36
N SER A 318 19.47 32.57 43.81
CA SER A 318 18.58 33.36 44.69
C SER A 318 19.06 33.47 46.14
N LYS A 319 20.07 32.68 46.54
CA LYS A 319 20.65 32.70 47.90
C LYS A 319 21.85 33.66 48.01
N GLN A 320 22.37 34.15 46.88
CA GLN A 320 23.43 35.15 46.80
C GLN A 320 22.81 36.55 46.73
#